data_AF-A0A7Y1TZP1-F1
#
_entry.id   AF-A0A7Y1TZP1-F1
#
_cell.length_a   1.000
_cell.length_b   1.000
_cell.length_c   1.000
_cell.angle_alpha   90.00
_cell.angle_beta   90.00
_cell.angle_gamma   90.00
#
_symmetry.space_group_name_H-M   'P 1'
#
loop_
_entity.id
_entity.type
_entity.pdbx_description
1 polymer ?
#
loop_
_entity_poly.entity_id
_entity_poly.type
_entity_poly.pdbx_seq_one_letter_code
_entity_poly.pdbx_strand_id
1 'polypeptide(L)'
;MKAVKLIVLATVIAIVAYGGWNYFAGPLKDRRDIRELGASIASCTPYTQTVRRGPDGERLTNDVEGRTDDGRCKLQLQTAGHQKIYCALPLAETEAVGEAYADFASTIGIFGNVTISYNSDDQDAWNDAMNSPACEIR
;
A
#
# COMPACT_ATOMS: atom_id res chain seq x y z
N MET A 1 8.51 -6.44 46.30
CA MET A 1 9.24 -5.41 45.52
C MET A 1 9.91 -5.93 44.25
N LYS A 2 10.65 -7.07 44.25
CA LYS A 2 11.32 -7.59 43.04
C LYS A 2 10.34 -7.98 41.91
N ALA A 3 9.21 -8.60 42.25
CA ALA A 3 8.17 -8.98 41.28
C ALA A 3 7.52 -7.77 40.58
N VAL A 4 7.24 -6.69 41.32
CA VAL A 4 6.66 -5.45 40.75
C VAL A 4 7.62 -4.80 39.75
N LYS A 5 8.93 -4.74 40.08
CA LYS A 5 9.95 -4.21 39.15
C LYS A 5 10.09 -5.07 37.88
N LEU A 6 9.97 -6.39 38.01
CA LEU A 6 9.99 -7.32 36.87
C LEU A 6 8.76 -7.15 35.97
N ILE A 7 7.57 -6.99 36.55
CA ILE A 7 6.33 -6.76 35.79
C ILE A 7 6.43 -5.42 35.02
N VAL A 8 6.84 -4.34 35.68
CA VAL A 8 7.00 -3.03 35.03
C VAL A 8 8.02 -3.10 33.88
N LEU A 9 9.15 -3.77 34.09
CA LEU A 9 10.16 -3.94 33.04
C LEU A 9 9.61 -4.75 31.85
N ALA A 10 8.89 -5.85 32.11
CA ALA A 10 8.27 -6.66 31.06
C ALA A 10 7.21 -5.86 30.28
N THR A 11 6.40 -5.04 30.95
CA THR A 11 5.42 -4.17 30.30
C THR A 11 6.09 -3.12 29.41
N VAL A 12 7.17 -2.49 29.88
CA VAL A 12 7.93 -1.52 29.07
C VAL A 12 8.53 -2.18 27.83
N ILE A 13 9.13 -3.36 27.97
CA ILE A 13 9.67 -4.12 26.83
C ILE A 13 8.56 -4.49 25.85
N ALA A 14 7.40 -4.93 26.34
CA ALA A 14 6.25 -5.26 25.50
C ALA A 14 5.73 -4.04 24.71
N ILE A 15 5.67 -2.86 25.33
CA ILE A 15 5.26 -1.60 24.67
C ILE A 15 6.28 -1.21 23.60
N VAL A 16 7.58 -1.27 23.89
CA VAL A 16 8.63 -0.93 22.92
C VAL A 16 8.66 -1.94 21.77
N ALA A 17 8.52 -3.23 22.06
CA ALA A 17 8.43 -4.26 21.04
C ALA A 17 7.19 -4.09 20.15
N TYR A 18 6.03 -3.75 20.74
CA TYR A 18 4.81 -3.47 19.99
C TYR A 18 4.91 -2.20 19.15
N GLY A 19 5.48 -1.12 19.68
CA GLY A 19 5.73 0.11 18.94
C GLY A 19 6.71 -0.09 17.77
N GLY A 20 7.80 -0.81 18.02
CA GLY A 20 8.76 -1.21 16.98
C GLY A 20 8.11 -2.08 15.90
N TRP A 21 7.32 -3.08 16.29
CA TRP A 21 6.58 -3.90 15.33
C TRP A 21 5.65 -3.07 14.45
N ASN A 22 4.84 -2.17 15.05
CA ASN A 22 3.94 -1.30 14.29
C ASN A 22 4.67 -0.39 13.30
N TYR A 23 5.86 0.11 13.67
CA TYR A 23 6.66 0.98 12.83
C TYR A 23 7.39 0.24 11.69
N PHE A 24 7.84 -1.00 11.92
CA PHE A 24 8.66 -1.73 10.95
C PHE A 24 7.90 -2.78 10.12
N ALA A 25 6.81 -3.33 10.65
CA ALA A 25 6.13 -4.49 10.07
C ALA A 25 4.64 -4.55 10.42
N GLY A 26 4.04 -3.43 10.81
CA GLY A 26 2.66 -3.38 11.23
C GLY A 26 1.89 -2.21 10.62
N PRO A 27 0.63 -2.01 11.04
CA PRO A 27 -0.33 -1.17 10.34
C PRO A 27 0.10 0.29 10.13
N LEU A 28 0.99 0.85 10.96
CA LEU A 28 1.50 2.22 10.74
C LEU A 28 2.43 2.29 9.53
N LYS A 29 3.28 1.27 9.33
CA LYS A 29 4.11 1.17 8.13
C LYS A 29 3.24 1.00 6.89
N ASP A 30 2.26 0.09 6.92
CA ASP A 30 1.40 -0.18 5.76
C ASP A 30 0.63 1.08 5.33
N ARG A 31 0.09 1.82 6.30
CA ARG A 31 -0.56 3.12 6.05
C ARG A 31 0.38 4.13 5.40
N ARG A 32 1.63 4.19 5.88
CA ARG A 32 2.63 5.11 5.33
C ARG A 32 3.00 4.70 3.91
N ASP A 33 3.33 3.43 3.70
CA ASP A 33 3.77 2.93 2.40
C ASP A 33 2.65 3.07 1.35
N ILE A 34 1.38 2.84 1.71
CA ILE A 34 0.24 3.03 0.79
C ILE A 34 0.03 4.51 0.45
N ARG A 35 0.17 5.41 1.44
CA ARG A 35 0.13 6.87 1.16
C ARG A 35 1.29 7.34 0.29
N GLU A 36 2.49 6.83 0.53
CA GLU A 36 3.66 7.16 -0.29
C GLU A 36 3.50 6.64 -1.72
N LEU A 37 2.98 5.43 -1.90
CA LEU A 37 2.66 4.90 -3.23
C LEU A 37 1.56 5.74 -3.91
N GLY A 38 0.48 6.08 -3.21
CA GLY A 38 -0.58 6.94 -3.74
C GLY A 38 -0.07 8.32 -4.16
N ALA A 39 0.78 8.94 -3.34
CA ALA A 39 1.43 10.20 -3.67
C ALA A 39 2.35 10.06 -4.90
N SER A 40 3.10 8.96 -5.00
CA SER A 40 3.95 8.67 -6.16
C SER A 40 3.14 8.46 -7.44
N ILE A 41 1.98 7.79 -7.36
CA ILE A 41 1.04 7.67 -8.48
C ILE A 41 0.56 9.06 -8.87
N ALA A 42 0.10 9.87 -7.90
CA ALA A 42 -0.41 11.22 -8.14
C ALA A 42 0.59 12.12 -8.88
N SER A 43 1.85 12.13 -8.44
CA SER A 43 2.92 12.88 -9.09
C SER A 43 3.60 12.15 -10.24
N CYS A 44 3.19 10.91 -10.55
CA CYS A 44 3.84 10.01 -11.48
C CYS A 44 5.37 9.93 -11.30
N THR A 45 5.84 9.89 -10.06
CA THR A 45 7.26 9.83 -9.72
C THR A 45 7.69 8.40 -9.44
N PRO A 46 8.86 7.95 -9.91
CA PRO A 46 9.29 6.58 -9.68
C PRO A 46 9.32 6.19 -8.20
N TYR A 47 8.71 5.06 -7.87
CA TYR A 47 8.64 4.56 -6.49
C TYR A 47 8.33 3.07 -6.49
N THR A 48 9.12 2.31 -5.74
CA THR A 48 8.90 0.88 -5.55
C THR A 48 8.50 0.60 -4.11
N GLN A 49 7.33 0.02 -3.93
CA GLN A 49 6.83 -0.47 -2.66
C GLN A 49 6.99 -1.99 -2.60
N THR A 50 7.46 -2.52 -1.48
CA THR A 50 7.40 -3.96 -1.21
C THR A 50 6.63 -4.19 0.08
N VAL A 51 5.48 -4.84 -0.05
CA VAL A 51 4.61 -5.17 1.07
C VAL A 51 4.80 -6.63 1.44
N ARG A 52 4.97 -6.91 2.73
CA ARG A 52 5.07 -8.28 3.24
C ARG A 52 3.68 -8.78 3.60
N ARG A 53 3.23 -9.85 2.96
CA ARG A 53 1.95 -10.49 3.23
C ARG A 53 2.12 -11.63 4.23
N GLY A 54 1.44 -11.49 5.37
CA GLY A 54 1.29 -12.55 6.36
C GLY A 54 2.60 -13.00 7.04
N PRO A 55 2.50 -13.98 7.95
CA PRO A 55 3.65 -14.55 8.66
C PRO A 55 4.61 -15.28 7.72
N ASP A 56 4.10 -15.81 6.61
CA ASP A 56 4.80 -16.64 5.63
C ASP A 56 5.87 -15.86 4.85
N GLY A 57 5.82 -14.52 4.90
CA GLY A 57 6.86 -13.65 4.33
C GLY A 57 6.79 -13.47 2.82
N GLU A 58 5.65 -13.81 2.23
CA GLU A 58 5.37 -13.53 0.82
C GLU A 58 5.49 -12.02 0.57
N ARG A 59 6.14 -11.62 -0.53
CA ARG A 59 6.38 -10.22 -0.87
C ARG A 59 5.57 -9.86 -2.10
N LEU A 60 4.73 -8.84 -1.96
CA LEU A 60 4.05 -8.17 -3.06
C LEU A 60 4.86 -6.93 -3.42
N THR A 61 5.17 -6.75 -4.69
CA THR A 61 5.88 -5.57 -5.18
C THR A 61 4.94 -4.73 -6.04
N ASN A 62 4.78 -3.48 -5.64
CA ASN A 62 4.10 -2.45 -6.43
C ASN A 62 5.14 -1.44 -6.88
N ASP A 63 5.06 -1.00 -8.13
CA ASP A 63 6.06 -0.12 -8.72
C ASP A 63 5.36 0.97 -9.55
N VAL A 64 5.83 2.20 -9.42
CA VAL A 64 5.53 3.29 -10.34
C VAL A 64 6.80 3.48 -11.15
N GLU A 65 6.76 3.12 -12.43
CA GLU A 65 7.90 3.27 -13.34
C GLU A 65 8.14 4.75 -13.70
N GLY A 66 7.09 5.57 -13.58
CA GLY A 66 7.09 7.00 -13.83
C GLY A 66 6.58 7.37 -15.22
N ARG A 67 6.90 8.60 -15.63
CA ARG A 67 6.39 9.20 -16.86
C ARG A 67 7.06 8.62 -18.09
N THR A 68 6.26 8.29 -19.10
CA THR A 68 6.71 7.81 -20.41
C THR A 68 6.62 8.90 -21.48
N ASP A 69 7.33 8.69 -22.60
CA ASP A 69 7.42 9.64 -23.71
C ASP A 69 6.08 9.95 -24.38
N ASP A 70 5.12 9.03 -24.29
CA ASP A 70 3.74 9.18 -24.76
C ASP A 70 2.83 9.94 -23.77
N GLY A 71 3.40 10.51 -22.70
CA GLY A 71 2.66 11.30 -21.72
C GLY A 71 1.76 10.47 -20.81
N ARG A 72 2.14 9.21 -20.56
CA ARG A 72 1.44 8.30 -19.65
C ARG A 72 2.29 8.03 -18.41
N CYS A 73 1.66 7.50 -17.38
CA CYS A 73 2.27 7.02 -16.17
C CYS A 73 2.18 5.52 -16.11
N LYS A 74 3.32 4.85 -16.03
CA LYS A 74 3.37 3.40 -15.92
C LYS A 74 3.44 2.98 -14.47
N LEU A 75 2.62 2.00 -14.10
CA LEU A 75 2.70 1.34 -12.81
C LEU A 75 2.42 -0.16 -12.95
N GLN A 76 3.01 -0.92 -12.05
CA GLN A 76 2.84 -2.35 -11.91
C GLN A 76 2.38 -2.64 -10.48
N LEU A 77 1.28 -3.37 -10.32
CA LEU A 77 0.73 -3.72 -9.02
C LEU A 77 0.66 -5.23 -8.90
N GLN A 78 1.07 -5.78 -7.76
CA GLN A 78 0.96 -7.21 -7.52
C GLN A 78 -0.20 -7.50 -6.57
N THR A 79 -1.12 -8.35 -7.02
CA THR A 79 -2.29 -8.76 -6.23
C THR A 79 -1.95 -9.91 -5.28
N ALA A 80 -2.83 -10.15 -4.30
CA ALA A 80 -2.74 -11.27 -3.37
C ALA A 80 -2.81 -12.67 -4.05
N GLY A 81 -3.19 -12.75 -5.32
CA GLY A 81 -3.18 -13.97 -6.14
C GLY A 81 -1.94 -14.14 -7.01
N HIS A 82 -0.88 -13.35 -6.78
CA HIS A 82 0.32 -13.24 -7.62
C HIS A 82 0.11 -12.71 -9.05
N GLN A 83 -1.11 -12.30 -9.39
CA GLN A 83 -1.37 -11.64 -10.67
C GLN A 83 -0.72 -10.26 -10.65
N LYS A 84 -0.18 -9.85 -11.79
CA LYS A 84 0.40 -8.53 -11.97
C LYS A 84 -0.54 -7.69 -12.83
N ILE A 85 -0.88 -6.52 -12.31
CA ILE A 85 -1.68 -5.53 -13.02
C ILE A 85 -0.70 -4.50 -13.57
N TYR A 86 -0.69 -4.34 -14.87
CA TYR A 86 0.14 -3.35 -15.57
C TYR A 86 -0.78 -2.23 -16.05
N CYS A 87 -0.56 -1.01 -15.58
CA CYS A 87 -1.33 0.14 -16.02
C CYS A 87 -0.46 1.20 -16.68
N ALA A 88 -0.99 1.83 -17.73
CA ALA A 88 -0.43 3.00 -18.38
C ALA A 88 -1.46 4.14 -18.36
N LEU A 89 -1.51 4.90 -17.27
CA LEU A 89 -2.53 5.92 -17.03
C LEU A 89 -2.20 7.25 -17.72
N PRO A 90 -3.15 7.99 -18.29
CA PRO A 90 -2.93 9.37 -18.70
C PRO A 90 -2.53 10.24 -17.50
N LEU A 91 -1.55 11.14 -17.66
CA LEU A 91 -1.10 12.02 -16.56
C LEU A 91 -2.18 12.96 -16.03
N ALA A 92 -3.22 13.25 -16.82
CA ALA A 92 -4.35 14.04 -16.37
C ALA A 92 -5.21 13.32 -15.31
N GLU A 93 -5.11 11.99 -15.26
CA GLU A 93 -5.91 11.14 -14.36
C GLU A 93 -5.10 10.69 -13.14
N THR A 94 -3.77 10.79 -13.17
CA THR A 94 -2.90 10.23 -12.13
C THR A 94 -3.13 10.84 -10.76
N GLU A 95 -3.38 12.16 -10.68
CA GLU A 95 -3.65 12.86 -9.42
C GLU A 95 -4.88 12.25 -8.71
N ALA A 96 -6.01 12.18 -9.41
CA ALA A 96 -7.25 11.61 -8.86
C ALA A 96 -7.09 10.12 -8.48
N VAL A 97 -6.39 9.34 -9.31
CA VAL A 97 -6.14 7.92 -9.05
C VAL A 97 -5.24 7.73 -7.83
N GLY A 98 -4.18 8.53 -7.71
CA GLY A 98 -3.25 8.48 -6.58
C GLY A 98 -3.89 8.91 -5.26
N GLU A 99 -4.75 9.93 -5.28
CA GLU A 99 -5.55 10.35 -4.13
C GLU A 99 -6.53 9.27 -3.69
N ALA A 100 -7.30 8.70 -4.64
CA ALA A 100 -8.20 7.58 -4.35
C ALA A 100 -7.43 6.36 -3.78
N TYR A 101 -6.24 6.07 -4.31
CA TYR A 101 -5.39 5.02 -3.77
C TYR A 101 -4.92 5.30 -2.34
N ALA A 102 -4.47 6.53 -2.07
CA ALA A 102 -4.03 6.96 -0.76
C ALA A 102 -5.16 6.91 0.27
N ASP A 103 -6.41 7.12 -0.16
CA ASP A 103 -7.58 7.01 0.70
C ASP A 103 -7.82 5.57 1.18
N PHE A 104 -7.41 4.53 0.45
CA PHE A 104 -7.38 3.16 0.99
C PHE A 104 -6.47 3.02 2.21
N ALA A 105 -5.43 3.86 2.36
CA ALA A 105 -4.62 3.82 3.58
C ALA A 105 -5.44 4.17 4.82
N SER A 106 -6.50 4.97 4.68
CA SER A 106 -7.37 5.34 5.80
C SER A 106 -8.21 4.17 6.32
N THR A 107 -8.51 3.17 5.47
CA THR A 107 -9.33 2.00 5.82
C THR A 107 -8.56 0.88 6.51
N ILE A 108 -7.22 0.96 6.53
CA ILE A 108 -6.35 0.01 7.22
C ILE A 108 -6.58 0.11 8.73
N GLY A 109 -7.27 -0.87 9.32
CA GLY A 109 -7.49 -0.95 10.76
C GLY A 109 -6.20 -1.13 11.59
N ILE A 110 -6.31 -0.95 12.91
CA ILE A 110 -5.20 -1.00 13.89
C ILE A 110 -4.54 -2.40 14.02
N PHE A 111 -5.09 -3.41 13.34
CA PHE A 111 -4.62 -4.80 13.36
C PHE A 111 -4.02 -5.29 12.02
N GLY A 112 -3.75 -4.39 11.07
CA GLY A 112 -2.78 -4.64 9.98
C GLY A 112 -3.22 -5.58 8.86
N ASN A 113 -4.49 -5.98 8.78
CA ASN A 113 -4.98 -6.69 7.60
C ASN A 113 -5.47 -5.69 6.56
N VAL A 114 -4.59 -5.35 5.62
CA VAL A 114 -4.99 -4.71 4.36
C VAL A 114 -5.39 -5.82 3.39
N THR A 115 -6.68 -6.03 3.23
CA THR A 115 -7.17 -6.66 2.01
C THR A 115 -7.55 -5.52 1.11
N ILE A 116 -6.73 -5.23 0.08
CA ILE A 116 -7.13 -4.33 -1.00
C ILE A 116 -8.26 -5.06 -1.72
N SER A 117 -9.48 -4.82 -1.25
CA SER A 117 -10.70 -5.34 -1.80
C SER A 117 -11.06 -4.46 -2.99
N TYR A 118 -10.73 -4.94 -4.18
CA TYR A 118 -11.28 -4.37 -5.39
C TYR A 118 -12.78 -4.72 -5.43
N ASN A 119 -13.63 -3.72 -5.18
CA ASN A 119 -15.07 -3.85 -5.29
C ASN A 119 -15.52 -3.15 -6.56
N SER A 120 -15.94 -3.92 -7.57
CA SER A 120 -16.39 -3.39 -8.87
C SER A 120 -17.64 -2.51 -8.78
N ASP A 121 -18.34 -2.49 -7.64
CA ASP A 121 -19.54 -1.69 -7.41
C ASP A 121 -19.26 -0.29 -6.83
N ASP A 122 -18.02 0.00 -6.41
CA ASP A 122 -17.63 1.30 -5.86
C ASP A 122 -16.98 2.17 -6.95
N GLN A 123 -17.65 3.25 -7.37
CA GLN A 123 -17.20 4.16 -8.44
C GLN A 123 -16.21 5.20 -7.89
N ASP A 124 -15.02 4.76 -7.51
CA ASP A 124 -13.89 5.66 -7.24
C ASP A 124 -12.92 5.72 -8.42
N ALA A 125 -12.12 6.79 -8.49
CA ALA A 125 -11.17 7.00 -9.58
C ALA A 125 -10.16 5.84 -9.72
N TRP A 126 -9.87 5.15 -8.61
CA TRP A 126 -9.03 3.96 -8.60
C TRP A 126 -9.67 2.79 -9.33
N ASN A 127 -10.91 2.43 -9.00
CA ASN A 127 -11.63 1.33 -9.62
C ASN A 127 -11.92 1.63 -11.09
N ASP A 128 -12.25 2.88 -11.43
CA ASP A 128 -12.43 3.31 -12.82
C ASP A 128 -11.14 3.13 -13.63
N ALA A 129 -9.99 3.53 -13.07
CA ALA A 129 -8.69 3.34 -13.70
C ALA A 129 -8.35 1.86 -13.88
N MET A 130 -8.58 1.03 -12.85
CA MET A 130 -8.29 -0.40 -12.86
C MET A 130 -9.20 -1.20 -13.81
N ASN A 131 -10.41 -0.70 -14.08
CA ASN A 131 -11.35 -1.24 -15.08
C ASN A 131 -11.10 -0.74 -16.50
N SER A 132 -10.26 0.28 -16.66
CA SER A 132 -10.03 0.90 -17.95
C SER A 132 -9.16 0.00 -18.85
N PRO A 133 -9.22 0.17 -20.19
CA PRO A 133 -8.29 -0.50 -21.10
C PRO A 133 -6.83 -0.04 -20.92
N ALA A 134 -6.57 0.94 -20.04
CA ALA A 134 -5.23 1.34 -19.67
C ALA A 134 -4.55 0.34 -18.72
N CYS A 135 -5.30 -0.59 -18.11
CA CYS A 135 -4.81 -1.61 -17.19
C CYS A 135 -5.03 -3.03 -17.75
N GLU A 136 -4.00 -3.88 -17.65
CA GLU A 136 -4.03 -5.29 -18.08
C GLU A 136 -3.58 -6.21 -16.94
N ILE A 137 -4.33 -7.29 -16.68
CA ILE A 137 -3.98 -8.32 -15.70
C ILE A 137 -3.22 -9.45 -16.42
N ARG A 138 -2.03 -9.79 -15.94
CA ARG A 138 -1.18 -10.87 -16.44
C ARG A 138 -0.78 -11.85 -15.34
#